data_AF-A0A519LBG9-F1
#
_entry.id   AF-A0A519LBG9-F1
#
_cell.length_a   1.000
_cell.length_b   1.000
_cell.length_c   1.000
_cell.angle_alpha   90.00
_cell.angle_beta   90.00
_cell.angle_gamma   90.00
#
_symmetry.space_group_name_H-M   'P 1'
#
loop_
_entity.id
_entity.type
_entity.pdbx_description
1 polymer ?
#
loop_
_entity_poly.entity_id
_entity_poly.type
_entity_poly.pdbx_seq_one_letter_code
_entity_poly.pdbx_strand_id
1 'polypeptide(L)'
;MPINSLLCRHDYYWSERHRSERCRRCGRTRTVEAGAAPVLPSAGARSDAARPVVQPRVTPSEKALKAEARGRRKSLLESIERLADGDDLTRQEVVDALLAVIEDAHSSDPILFGPEAVGHFARLHEAREALAGS
;
A
#
# COMPACT_ATOMS: atom_id res chain seq x y z
N MET A 1 30.53 4.16 -12.85
CA MET A 1 29.75 4.74 -11.74
C MET A 1 28.36 5.09 -12.27
N PRO A 2 27.26 4.51 -11.75
CA PRO A 2 25.95 4.74 -12.36
C PRO A 2 25.39 6.11 -11.96
N ILE A 3 24.97 6.87 -12.98
CA ILE A 3 24.51 8.27 -12.93
C ILE A 3 23.07 8.40 -12.36
N ASN A 4 22.42 7.28 -12.02
CA ASN A 4 21.00 7.24 -11.62
C ASN A 4 20.69 7.80 -10.21
N SER A 5 21.69 8.29 -9.46
CA SER A 5 21.49 8.86 -8.13
C SER A 5 20.91 10.28 -8.13
N LEU A 6 21.00 11.03 -9.23
CA LEU A 6 20.67 12.47 -9.24
C LEU A 6 19.24 12.78 -9.67
N LEU A 7 18.52 11.82 -10.27
CA LEU A 7 17.13 11.98 -10.72
C LEU A 7 16.15 11.06 -9.97
N CYS A 8 16.62 10.38 -8.93
CA CYS A 8 15.74 9.57 -8.11
C CYS A 8 14.85 10.49 -7.27
N ARG A 9 13.64 10.75 -7.75
CA ARG A 9 12.54 11.29 -6.94
C ARG A 9 12.08 10.15 -6.04
N HIS A 10 12.68 10.05 -4.86
CA HIS A 10 12.55 8.87 -4.02
C HIS A 10 11.12 8.73 -3.48
N ASP A 11 10.40 7.76 -4.02
CA ASP A 11 9.20 7.17 -3.45
C ASP A 11 9.63 5.95 -2.62
N TYR A 12 9.31 5.96 -1.33
CA TYR A 12 9.77 4.96 -0.36
C TYR A 12 8.64 4.00 -0.02
N TYR A 13 8.98 2.72 0.12
CA TYR A 13 8.08 1.69 0.63
C TYR A 13 8.74 0.94 1.78
N TRP A 14 7.92 0.40 2.68
CA TRP A 14 8.41 -0.43 3.78
C TRP A 14 8.71 -1.85 3.27
N SER A 15 9.96 -2.31 3.43
CA SER A 15 10.33 -3.68 3.11
C SER A 15 10.35 -4.54 4.38
N GLU A 16 9.45 -5.54 4.48
CA GLU A 16 9.43 -6.46 5.63
C GLU A 16 10.73 -7.28 5.74
N ARG A 17 11.26 -7.77 4.61
CA ARG A 17 12.50 -8.55 4.55
C ARG A 17 13.70 -7.80 5.14
N HIS A 18 13.80 -6.50 4.88
CA HIS A 18 14.93 -5.68 5.29
C HIS A 18 14.63 -4.78 6.49
N ARG A 19 13.42 -4.87 7.06
CA ARG A 19 12.93 -4.08 8.19
C ARG A 19 13.29 -2.58 8.09
N SER A 20 13.21 -2.01 6.90
CA SER A 20 13.61 -0.64 6.59
C SER A 20 12.82 -0.04 5.44
N GLU A 21 12.66 1.29 5.44
CA GLU A 21 12.14 2.04 4.30
C GLU A 21 13.17 2.03 3.17
N ARG A 22 12.77 1.56 1.98
CA ARG A 22 13.61 1.49 0.78
C ARG A 22 12.98 2.27 -0.35
N CYS A 23 13.80 2.99 -1.12
CA CYS A 23 13.30 3.65 -2.31
C CYS A 23 12.94 2.61 -3.38
N ARG A 24 11.75 2.72 -3.97
CA ARG A 24 11.26 1.85 -5.05
C ARG A 24 12.16 1.84 -6.29
N ARG A 25 12.89 2.93 -6.55
CA ARG A 25 13.70 3.10 -7.76
C ARG A 25 15.17 2.75 -7.59
N CYS A 26 15.80 3.12 -6.48
CA CYS A 26 17.23 2.93 -6.28
C CYS A 26 17.58 1.97 -5.16
N GLY A 27 16.58 1.44 -4.43
CA GLY A 27 16.78 0.52 -3.32
C GLY A 27 17.50 1.12 -2.10
N ARG A 28 17.81 2.42 -2.12
CA ARG A 28 18.49 3.13 -1.04
C ARG A 28 17.58 3.13 0.18
N THR A 29 18.13 2.72 1.32
CA THR A 29 17.45 2.82 2.61
C THR A 29 17.40 4.28 3.02
N ARG A 30 16.29 4.70 3.63
CA ARG A 30 16.22 6.06 4.18
C ARG A 30 17.14 6.14 5.39
N THR A 31 18.36 6.66 5.19
CA THR A 31 19.25 7.02 6.30
C THR A 31 18.63 8.22 6.99
N VAL A 32 18.22 8.05 8.25
CA VAL A 32 17.76 9.14 9.10
C VAL A 32 18.99 9.95 9.52
N GLU A 33 19.54 10.74 8.61
CA GLU A 33 20.42 11.86 8.97
C GLU A 33 19.54 13.09 9.17
N ALA A 34 19.68 13.68 10.36
CA ALA A 34 18.97 14.86 10.81
C ALA A 34 19.23 16.09 9.92
N GLY A 35 18.24 16.97 9.83
CA GLY A 35 18.38 18.33 9.31
C GLY A 35 16.99 18.98 9.25
N ALA A 36 16.55 19.74 10.25
CA ALA A 36 16.98 21.12 10.49
C ALA A 36 16.99 21.94 9.17
N ALA A 37 15.90 22.71 9.01
CA ALA A 37 15.63 23.96 8.26
C ALA A 37 16.71 24.58 7.31
N PRO A 38 16.31 25.39 6.30
CA PRO A 38 15.77 26.72 6.60
C PRO A 38 14.50 27.09 5.83
N VAL A 39 13.59 27.74 6.55
CA VAL A 39 12.53 28.57 5.97
C VAL A 39 13.18 29.84 5.44
N LEU A 40 13.06 30.11 4.14
CA LEU A 40 13.28 31.44 3.57
C LEU A 40 11.95 32.20 3.59
N PRO A 41 11.86 33.41 4.16
CA PRO A 41 10.74 34.29 3.90
C PRO A 41 11.02 35.12 2.64
N SER A 42 10.36 34.81 1.53
CA SER A 42 10.19 35.77 0.43
C SER A 42 8.97 36.63 0.70
N ALA A 43 9.21 37.91 0.98
CA ALA A 43 8.19 38.95 1.04
C ALA A 43 7.68 39.25 -0.38
N GLY A 44 6.36 39.23 -0.57
CA GLY A 44 5.73 39.54 -1.86
C GLY A 44 4.20 39.50 -1.81
N ALA A 45 3.62 40.63 -1.40
CA ALA A 45 2.29 41.18 -1.64
C ALA A 45 1.13 40.34 -2.25
N ARG A 46 0.00 40.40 -1.51
CA ARG A 46 -1.40 40.63 -1.95
C ARG A 46 -2.08 39.61 -2.87
N SER A 47 -3.09 38.92 -2.32
CA SER A 47 -4.48 38.96 -2.82
C SER A 47 -5.42 38.19 -1.89
N ASP A 48 -6.50 38.87 -1.51
CA ASP A 48 -7.68 38.33 -0.84
C ASP A 48 -8.32 37.24 -1.70
N ALA A 49 -8.20 35.99 -1.27
CA ALA A 49 -9.06 34.91 -1.70
C ALA A 49 -9.24 33.99 -0.50
N ALA A 50 -10.49 33.80 -0.08
CA ALA A 50 -10.88 32.89 0.99
C ALA A 50 -10.26 31.51 0.73
N ARG A 51 -9.15 31.24 1.42
CA ARG A 51 -8.41 30.00 1.30
C ARG A 51 -9.30 28.91 1.89
N PRO A 52 -9.70 27.86 1.13
CA PRO A 52 -10.38 26.73 1.74
C PRO A 52 -9.47 26.24 2.85
N VAL A 53 -9.99 26.21 4.07
CA VAL A 53 -9.31 25.59 5.22
C VAL A 53 -9.18 24.12 4.85
N VAL A 54 -8.05 23.77 4.25
CA VAL A 54 -7.65 22.39 3.99
C VAL A 54 -7.52 21.79 5.38
N GLN A 55 -8.56 21.10 5.81
CA GLN A 55 -8.49 20.32 7.03
C GLN A 55 -7.29 19.39 6.87
N PRO A 56 -6.33 19.39 7.81
CA PRO A 56 -5.19 18.50 7.74
C PRO A 56 -5.75 17.07 7.69
N ARG A 57 -5.57 16.39 6.55
CA ARG A 57 -5.87 14.97 6.44
C ARG A 57 -5.02 14.29 7.50
N VAL A 58 -5.68 13.73 8.51
CA VAL A 58 -5.02 12.90 9.51
C VAL A 58 -4.53 11.66 8.76
N THR A 59 -3.26 11.67 8.37
CA THR A 59 -2.63 10.49 7.81
C THR A 59 -2.45 9.50 8.96
N PRO A 60 -3.02 8.29 8.88
CA PRO A 60 -2.85 7.30 9.92
C PRO A 60 -1.36 7.08 10.20
N SER A 61 -1.02 7.01 11.48
CA SER A 61 0.36 6.77 11.91
C SER A 61 0.87 5.46 11.30
N GLU A 62 2.16 5.40 10.97
CA GLU A 62 2.82 4.18 10.50
C GLU A 62 2.59 2.98 11.44
N LYS A 63 2.50 3.23 12.75
CA LYS A 63 2.16 2.20 13.73
C LYS A 63 0.74 1.67 13.56
N ALA A 64 -0.21 2.54 13.24
CA ALA A 64 -1.61 2.17 12.99
C ALA A 64 -1.73 1.35 11.70
N LEU A 65 -1.09 1.81 10.62
CA LEU A 65 -1.05 1.08 9.34
C LEU A 65 -0.45 -0.32 9.50
N LYS A 66 0.63 -0.44 10.29
CA LYS A 66 1.28 -1.72 10.56
C LYS A 66 0.43 -2.64 11.44
N ALA A 67 -0.27 -2.10 12.43
CA ALA A 67 -1.19 -2.86 13.26
C ALA A 67 -2.37 -3.38 12.43
N GLU A 68 -2.93 -2.54 11.57
CA GLU A 68 -4.01 -2.91 10.65
C GLU A 68 -3.57 -4.00 9.67
N ALA A 69 -2.41 -3.85 9.02
CA ALA A 69 -1.87 -4.86 8.12
C ALA A 69 -1.68 -6.22 8.80
N ARG A 70 -1.20 -6.24 10.06
CA ARG A 70 -1.10 -7.46 10.86
C ARG A 70 -2.46 -8.09 11.16
N GLY A 71 -3.45 -7.27 11.48
CA GLY A 71 -4.82 -7.73 11.71
C GLY A 71 -5.41 -8.39 10.46
N ARG A 72 -5.28 -7.73 9.31
CA ARG A 72 -5.72 -8.27 8.01
C ARG A 72 -5.04 -9.59 7.67
N ARG A 73 -3.72 -9.67 7.84
CA ARG A 73 -2.96 -10.91 7.60
C ARG A 73 -3.39 -12.06 8.51
N LYS A 74 -3.67 -11.80 9.78
CA LYS A 74 -4.15 -12.82 10.71
C LYS A 74 -5.50 -13.40 10.27
N SER A 75 -6.47 -12.53 9.95
CA SER A 75 -7.79 -12.95 9.49
C SER A 75 -7.73 -13.72 8.17
N LEU A 76 -6.81 -13.35 7.28
CA LEU A 76 -6.56 -14.08 6.04
C LEU A 76 -6.07 -15.50 6.28
N LEU A 77 -5.08 -15.68 7.16
CA LEU A 77 -4.55 -17.00 7.50
C LEU A 77 -5.63 -17.89 8.12
N GLU A 78 -6.45 -17.36 9.01
CA GLU A 78 -7.59 -18.09 9.60
C GLU A 78 -8.59 -18.54 8.52
N SER A 79 -8.86 -17.70 7.52
CA SER A 79 -9.76 -18.05 6.40
C SER A 79 -9.18 -19.14 5.51
N ILE A 80 -7.86 -19.12 5.28
CA ILE A 80 -7.15 -20.14 4.49
C ILE A 80 -7.10 -21.48 5.24
N GLU A 81 -6.85 -21.45 6.55
CA GLU A 81 -6.85 -22.65 7.39
C GLU A 81 -8.23 -23.32 7.36
N ARG A 82 -9.32 -22.55 7.53
CA ARG A 82 -10.68 -23.07 7.39
C ARG A 82 -10.95 -23.70 6.02
N LEU A 83 -10.51 -23.05 4.94
CA LEU A 83 -10.62 -23.60 3.59
C LEU A 83 -9.85 -24.92 3.45
N ALA A 84 -8.66 -25.00 4.04
CA ALA A 84 -7.82 -26.20 4.01
C ALA A 84 -8.39 -27.36 4.82
N ASP A 85 -9.07 -27.05 5.93
CA ASP A 85 -9.76 -28.02 6.78
C ASP A 85 -11.09 -28.50 6.18
N GLY A 86 -11.53 -27.90 5.07
CA GLY A 86 -12.74 -28.27 4.35
C GLY A 86 -14.02 -27.67 4.94
N ASP A 87 -13.90 -26.59 5.73
CA ASP A 87 -15.06 -25.83 6.20
C ASP A 87 -15.80 -25.19 5.01
N ASP A 88 -17.13 -25.14 5.12
CA ASP A 88 -17.99 -24.44 4.17
C ASP A 88 -17.82 -22.91 4.32
N LEU A 89 -16.89 -22.34 3.55
CA LEU A 89 -16.86 -20.92 3.27
C LEU A 89 -17.90 -20.58 2.20
N THR A 90 -18.61 -19.48 2.39
CA THR A 90 -19.48 -18.94 1.35
C THR A 90 -18.65 -18.57 0.13
N ARG A 91 -19.28 -18.60 -1.05
CA ARG A 91 -18.62 -18.18 -2.29
C ARG A 91 -18.00 -16.79 -2.20
N GLN A 92 -18.64 -15.88 -1.45
CA GLN A 92 -18.13 -14.54 -1.21
C GLN A 92 -16.86 -14.56 -0.36
N GLU A 93 -16.85 -15.27 0.76
CA GLU A 93 -15.67 -15.39 1.62
C GLU A 93 -14.47 -16.00 0.89
N VAL A 94 -14.70 -16.97 0.00
CA VAL A 94 -13.63 -17.57 -0.83
C VAL A 94 -13.04 -16.53 -1.80
N VAL A 95 -13.89 -15.75 -2.49
CA VAL A 95 -13.43 -14.70 -3.40
C VAL A 95 -12.65 -13.62 -2.65
N ASP A 96 -13.14 -13.22 -1.46
CA ASP A 96 -12.47 -12.23 -0.62
C ASP A 96 -11.11 -12.73 -0.10
N ALA A 97 -11.04 -13.99 0.34
CA ALA A 97 -9.78 -14.60 0.76
C ALA A 97 -8.76 -14.66 -0.39
N LEU A 98 -9.18 -15.04 -1.61
CA LEU A 98 -8.28 -15.08 -2.78
C LEU A 98 -7.75 -13.70 -3.15
N LEU A 99 -8.61 -12.67 -3.16
CA LEU A 99 -8.18 -11.29 -3.44
C LEU A 99 -7.21 -10.79 -2.36
N ALA A 100 -7.47 -11.08 -1.09
CA ALA A 100 -6.59 -10.70 0.01
C ALA A 100 -5.20 -11.37 -0.07
N VAL A 101 -5.11 -12.63 -0.50
CA VAL A 101 -3.81 -13.30 -0.76
C VAL A 101 -3.03 -12.56 -1.86
N ILE A 102 -3.70 -12.25 -2.97
CA ILE A 102 -3.09 -11.58 -4.12
C ILE A 102 -2.55 -10.21 -3.69
N GLU A 103 -3.36 -9.42 -2.98
CA GLU A 103 -2.98 -8.09 -2.51
C GLU A 103 -1.82 -8.11 -1.49
N ASP A 104 -1.80 -9.07 -0.56
CA ASP A 104 -0.71 -9.24 0.42
C ASP A 104 0.60 -9.65 -0.27
N ALA A 105 0.52 -10.55 -1.26
CA ALA A 105 1.67 -10.96 -2.06
C ALA A 105 2.26 -9.78 -2.85
N HIS A 106 1.43 -8.96 -3.51
CA HIS A 106 1.90 -7.78 -4.26
C HIS A 106 2.53 -6.73 -3.34
N SER A 107 2.05 -6.61 -2.10
CA SER A 107 2.57 -5.68 -1.11
C SER A 107 3.94 -6.11 -0.58
N SER A 108 4.15 -7.43 -0.48
CA SER A 108 5.38 -8.03 0.07
C SER A 108 6.49 -8.17 -0.98
N ASP A 109 6.15 -8.59 -2.19
CA ASP A 109 7.06 -8.72 -3.33
C ASP A 109 6.33 -8.32 -4.63
N PRO A 110 6.46 -7.07 -5.08
CA PRO A 110 5.73 -6.57 -6.24
C PRO A 110 6.26 -7.21 -7.52
N ILE A 111 5.57 -8.24 -7.99
CA ILE A 111 5.80 -8.87 -9.28
C ILE A 111 4.87 -8.22 -10.31
N LEU A 112 5.40 -7.92 -11.50
CA LEU A 112 4.57 -7.52 -12.63
C LEU A 112 3.89 -8.75 -13.21
N PHE A 113 2.57 -8.81 -13.07
CA PHE A 113 1.77 -9.87 -13.66
C PHE A 113 1.70 -9.72 -15.18
N GLY A 114 1.71 -10.85 -15.87
CA GLY A 114 1.45 -10.89 -17.31
C GLY A 114 0.01 -10.46 -17.64
N PRO A 115 -0.27 -10.16 -18.92
CA PRO A 115 -1.59 -9.67 -19.36
C PRO A 115 -2.74 -10.65 -19.06
N GLU A 116 -2.47 -11.96 -19.02
CA GLU A 116 -3.48 -12.97 -18.68
C GLU A 116 -3.99 -12.83 -17.25
N ALA A 117 -3.08 -12.61 -16.30
CA ALA A 117 -3.41 -12.46 -14.88
C ALA A 117 -4.25 -11.21 -14.60
N VAL A 118 -4.09 -10.14 -15.40
CA VAL A 118 -4.98 -8.97 -15.35
C VAL A 118 -6.43 -9.36 -15.64
N GLY A 119 -6.66 -10.21 -16.64
CA GLY A 119 -7.99 -10.72 -16.97
C GLY A 119 -8.58 -11.59 -15.86
N HIS A 120 -7.76 -12.40 -15.19
CA HIS A 120 -8.21 -13.18 -14.03
C HIS A 120 -8.60 -12.29 -12.84
N PHE A 121 -7.82 -11.24 -12.59
CA PHE A 121 -8.09 -10.31 -11.50
C PHE A 121 -9.36 -9.49 -11.73
N ALA A 122 -9.59 -9.04 -12.97
CA ALA A 122 -10.83 -8.36 -13.34
C ALA A 122 -12.07 -9.24 -13.08
N ARG A 123 -12.03 -10.51 -13.50
CA ARG A 123 -13.12 -11.47 -13.25
C ARG A 123 -13.36 -11.72 -11.76
N LEU A 124 -12.32 -11.74 -10.93
CA LEU A 124 -12.48 -11.89 -9.48
C LEU A 124 -13.16 -10.67 -8.86
N HIS A 125 -12.81 -9.46 -9.29
CA HIS A 125 -13.47 -8.24 -8.85
C HIS A 125 -14.93 -8.18 -9.27
N GLU A 126 -15.24 -8.50 -10.54
CA GLU A 126 -16.62 -8.60 -11.03
C GLU A 126 -17.43 -9.62 -10.22
N ALA A 127 -16.84 -10.78 -9.90
CA ALA A 127 -17.49 -11.80 -9.07
C ALA A 127 -17.78 -11.28 -7.66
N ARG A 128 -16.85 -10.54 -7.05
CA ARG A 128 -17.06 -9.92 -5.74
C ARG A 128 -18.20 -8.91 -5.75
N GLU A 129 -18.24 -8.04 -6.77
CA GLU A 129 -19.29 -7.03 -6.92
C GLU A 129 -20.67 -7.65 -7.13
N ALA A 130 -20.77 -8.70 -7.96
CA ALA A 130 -22.02 -9.42 -8.17
C ALA A 130 -22.56 -10.06 -6.89
N LEU A 131 -21.67 -10.57 -6.02
CA LEU A 131 -22.04 -11.18 -4.74
C LEU A 131 -22.41 -10.13 -3.68
N ALA A 132 -21.82 -8.93 -3.73
CA ALA A 132 -22.13 -7.84 -2.79
C ALA A 132 -23.49 -7.16 -3.05
N GLY A 133 -24.04 -7.32 -4.26
CA GLY A 133 -25.34 -6.76 -4.66
C GLY A 133 -26.52 -7.75 -4.62
N SER A 134 -26.29 -8.99 -4.18
CA SER A 134 -27.29 -10.07 -4.09
C SER A 134 -27.79 -10.26 -2.66
#